data_AF-A0A369SHN4-F1
#
_entry.id   AF-A0A369SHN4-F1
#
_cell.length_a   1.000
_cell.length_b   1.000
_cell.length_c   1.000
_cell.angle_alpha   90.00
_cell.angle_beta   90.00
_cell.angle_gamma   90.00
#
_symmetry.space_group_name_H-M   'P 1'
#
loop_
_entity.id
_entity.type
_entity.pdbx_description
1 polymer ?
#
loop_
_entity_poly.entity_id
_entity_poly.type
_entity_poly.pdbx_seq_one_letter_code
_entity_poly.pdbx_strand_id
1 'polypeptide(L)'
;MAFFNVTRLGVQDPVKASLRDEKETQDIYDTKKKTLKVDVSTERKTAIKLDSSEIYKDKRRRHERSLLGPKEVYQTPMTTSQEYGWHDNNEKEPWMQSKRHVHVNSEMTKFVKSMALTNRDFSLY
;
A
#
# COMPACT_ATOMS: atom_id res chain seq x y z
N MET A 1 -12.58 -4.48 -35.40
CA MET A 1 -13.76 -4.30 -34.53
C MET A 1 -13.44 -4.94 -33.19
N ALA A 2 -13.42 -4.16 -32.10
CA ALA A 2 -13.19 -4.70 -30.76
C ALA A 2 -14.52 -5.19 -30.18
N PHE A 3 -14.61 -6.48 -29.85
CA PHE A 3 -15.76 -7.05 -29.16
C PHE A 3 -15.70 -6.63 -27.69
N PHE A 4 -16.54 -5.68 -27.29
CA PHE A 4 -16.68 -5.24 -25.90
C PHE A 4 -17.44 -6.29 -25.09
N ASN A 5 -16.75 -7.26 -24.47
CA ASN A 5 -17.23 -8.15 -23.38
C ASN A 5 -18.60 -8.86 -23.55
N VAL A 6 -19.24 -8.84 -24.72
CA VAL A 6 -20.46 -9.60 -25.03
C VAL A 6 -20.03 -10.96 -25.58
N THR A 7 -19.67 -11.87 -24.69
CA THR A 7 -19.54 -13.28 -25.05
C THR A 7 -20.88 -13.97 -24.82
N ARG A 8 -21.11 -15.14 -25.42
CA ARG A 8 -22.33 -15.96 -25.23
C ARG A 8 -22.55 -16.39 -23.75
N LEU A 9 -21.59 -16.07 -22.87
CA LEU A 9 -21.59 -16.29 -21.42
C LEU A 9 -22.05 -15.08 -20.60
N GLY A 10 -22.45 -13.96 -21.24
CA GLY A 10 -22.89 -12.74 -20.57
C GLY A 10 -21.76 -11.70 -20.39
N VAL A 11 -22.06 -10.62 -19.66
CA VAL A 11 -21.10 -9.55 -19.36
C VAL A 11 -20.02 -10.09 -18.45
N GLN A 12 -18.82 -10.27 -18.99
CA GLN A 12 -17.65 -10.64 -18.21
C GLN A 12 -17.04 -9.37 -17.60
N ASP A 13 -17.14 -9.22 -16.28
CA ASP A 13 -16.45 -8.17 -15.52
C ASP A 13 -15.15 -8.76 -14.94
N PRO A 14 -13.99 -8.60 -15.62
CA PRO A 14 -12.73 -9.18 -15.15
C PRO A 14 -12.31 -8.63 -13.78
N VAL A 15 -12.74 -7.39 -13.48
CA VAL A 15 -12.50 -6.75 -12.18
C VAL A 15 -13.27 -7.46 -11.07
N LYS A 16 -14.56 -7.77 -11.29
CA LYS A 16 -15.37 -8.45 -10.26
C LYS A 16 -14.89 -9.88 -10.02
N ALA A 17 -14.45 -10.57 -11.07
CA ALA A 17 -13.90 -11.91 -10.96
C ALA A 17 -12.62 -11.97 -10.10
N SER A 18 -11.84 -10.89 -10.07
CA SER A 18 -10.60 -10.80 -9.30
C SER A 18 -10.80 -10.40 -7.84
N LEU A 19 -12.00 -9.95 -7.43
CA LEU A 19 -12.24 -9.50 -6.06
C LEU A 19 -12.19 -10.67 -5.09
N ARG A 20 -11.69 -10.40 -3.89
CA ARG A 20 -11.85 -11.32 -2.75
C ARG A 20 -13.28 -11.29 -2.24
N ASP A 21 -13.64 -12.33 -1.49
CA ASP A 21 -14.95 -12.44 -0.88
C ASP A 21 -15.23 -11.24 0.03
N GLU A 22 -16.41 -10.63 -0.14
CA GLU A 22 -16.77 -9.40 0.55
C GLU A 22 -16.68 -9.55 2.08
N LYS A 23 -17.02 -10.72 2.62
CA LYS A 23 -16.93 -11.01 4.05
C LYS A 23 -15.49 -10.93 4.56
N GLU A 24 -14.55 -11.60 3.89
CA GLU A 24 -13.14 -11.61 4.28
C GLU A 24 -12.53 -10.20 4.23
N THR A 25 -12.86 -9.45 3.17
CA THR A 25 -12.35 -8.07 3.03
C THR A 25 -12.89 -7.14 4.13
N GLN A 26 -14.15 -7.30 4.54
CA GLN A 26 -14.72 -6.51 5.63
C GLN A 26 -14.14 -6.89 6.99
N ASP A 27 -13.91 -8.17 7.26
CA ASP A 27 -13.28 -8.61 8.51
C ASP A 27 -11.86 -8.02 8.66
N ILE A 28 -11.08 -7.99 7.56
CA ILE A 28 -9.75 -7.36 7.52
C ILE A 28 -9.88 -5.84 7.74
N TYR A 29 -10.85 -5.20 7.08
CA TYR A 29 -11.10 -3.76 7.20
C TYR A 29 -11.43 -3.36 8.64
N ASP A 30 -12.35 -4.08 9.29
CA ASP A 30 -12.77 -3.82 10.66
C ASP A 30 -11.62 -4.03 11.65
N THR A 31 -10.80 -5.06 11.42
CA THR A 31 -9.60 -5.31 12.22
C THR A 31 -8.61 -4.15 12.12
N LYS A 32 -8.33 -3.66 10.90
CA LYS A 32 -7.44 -2.50 10.69
C LYS A 32 -8.03 -1.19 11.19
N LYS A 33 -9.34 -1.00 11.07
CA LYS A 33 -10.02 0.19 11.59
C LYS A 33 -9.90 0.27 13.11
N LYS A 34 -10.06 -0.85 13.81
CA LYS A 34 -9.87 -0.95 15.26
C LYS A 34 -8.45 -0.60 15.69
N THR A 35 -7.43 -1.10 15.00
CA THR A 35 -6.03 -0.78 15.35
C THR A 35 -5.69 0.69 15.13
N LEU A 36 -6.26 1.31 14.10
CA LEU A 36 -6.00 2.71 13.75
C LEU A 36 -6.92 3.73 14.43
N LYS A 37 -7.91 3.28 15.22
CA LYS A 37 -8.91 4.13 15.91
C LYS A 37 -9.57 5.17 14.98
N VAL A 38 -9.90 4.76 13.76
CA VAL A 38 -10.48 5.68 12.76
C VAL A 38 -12.00 5.65 12.85
N ASP A 39 -12.61 6.80 13.18
CA ASP A 39 -14.05 7.00 13.12
C ASP A 39 -14.46 7.36 11.69
N VAL A 40 -14.93 6.36 10.94
CA VAL A 40 -15.61 6.58 9.65
C VAL A 40 -17.10 6.59 9.92
N SER A 41 -17.75 7.75 9.77
CA SER A 41 -19.20 7.86 9.80
C SER A 41 -19.80 7.30 8.51
N THR A 42 -20.54 6.20 8.62
CA THR A 42 -21.20 5.55 7.48
C THR A 42 -22.63 6.04 7.36
N GLU A 43 -22.82 7.32 7.06
CA GLU A 43 -24.17 7.82 6.75
C GLU A 43 -24.60 7.29 5.37
N ARG A 44 -25.75 6.62 5.32
CA ARG A 44 -26.32 6.13 4.06
C ARG A 44 -26.84 7.32 3.26
N LYS A 45 -26.17 7.65 2.14
CA LYS A 45 -26.59 8.69 1.19
C LYS A 45 -27.41 8.08 0.04
N THR A 46 -28.38 8.84 -0.47
CA THR A 46 -29.11 8.47 -1.69
C THR A 46 -28.21 8.62 -2.93
N ALA A 47 -28.50 7.90 -4.01
CA ALA A 47 -27.67 7.89 -5.22
C ALA A 47 -27.43 9.28 -5.83
N ILE A 48 -28.41 10.19 -5.71
CA ILE A 48 -28.32 11.58 -6.18
C ILE A 48 -27.34 12.42 -5.34
N LYS A 49 -27.11 12.04 -4.08
CA LYS A 49 -26.23 12.73 -3.11
C LYS A 49 -24.89 12.01 -2.91
N LEU A 50 -24.55 11.05 -3.78
CA LEU A 50 -23.38 10.19 -3.59
C LEU A 50 -22.13 10.83 -4.22
N ASP A 51 -21.46 11.70 -3.48
CA ASP A 51 -20.26 12.43 -3.94
C ASP A 51 -18.96 11.60 -3.86
N SER A 52 -19.06 10.29 -4.12
CA SER A 52 -17.95 9.33 -3.92
C SER A 52 -16.68 9.72 -4.70
N SER A 53 -16.85 10.24 -5.92
CA SER A 53 -15.73 10.65 -6.77
C SER A 53 -15.02 11.90 -6.24
N GLU A 54 -15.76 12.86 -5.68
CA GLU A 54 -15.20 14.09 -5.11
C GLU A 54 -14.48 13.81 -3.80
N ILE A 55 -15.08 12.96 -2.96
CA ILE A 55 -14.45 12.46 -1.73
C ILE A 55 -13.13 11.76 -2.09
N TYR A 56 -13.12 10.90 -3.11
CA TYR A 56 -11.90 10.23 -3.56
C TYR A 56 -10.83 11.22 -4.03
N LYS A 57 -11.20 12.22 -4.83
CA LYS A 57 -10.28 13.28 -5.29
C LYS A 57 -9.71 14.08 -4.12
N ASP A 58 -10.54 14.42 -3.15
CA ASP A 58 -10.12 15.13 -1.94
C ASP A 58 -9.13 14.31 -1.11
N LYS A 59 -9.45 13.05 -0.85
CA LYS A 59 -8.55 12.09 -0.17
C LYS A 59 -7.20 11.99 -0.86
N ARG A 60 -7.20 11.88 -2.20
CA ARG A 60 -5.97 11.84 -3.00
C ARG A 60 -5.16 13.13 -2.87
N ARG A 61 -5.82 14.30 -2.87
CA ARG A 61 -5.18 15.62 -2.68
C ARG A 61 -4.53 15.74 -1.31
N ARG A 62 -5.15 15.17 -0.28
CA ARG A 62 -4.63 15.12 1.10
C ARG A 62 -3.61 14.00 1.32
N HIS A 63 -3.31 13.20 0.29
CA HIS A 63 -2.46 12.01 0.38
C HIS A 63 -2.94 10.96 1.39
N GLU A 64 -4.26 10.92 1.65
CA GLU A 64 -4.88 9.89 2.47
C GLU A 64 -4.81 8.55 1.72
N ARG A 65 -4.17 7.55 2.33
CA ARG A 65 -4.05 6.20 1.77
C ARG A 65 -5.27 5.35 2.15
N SER A 66 -5.62 4.38 1.31
CA SER A 66 -6.64 3.40 1.65
C SER A 66 -6.17 2.54 2.82
N LEU A 67 -7.11 2.17 3.70
CA LEU A 67 -6.83 1.28 4.83
C LEU A 67 -6.44 -0.13 4.36
N LEU A 68 -7.08 -0.58 3.28
CA LEU A 68 -6.79 -1.86 2.63
C LEU A 68 -5.73 -1.69 1.54
N GLY A 69 -4.85 -2.67 1.46
CA GLY A 69 -3.90 -2.84 0.36
C GLY A 69 -4.50 -3.63 -0.81
N PRO A 70 -3.88 -3.59 -2.00
CA PRO A 70 -4.37 -4.33 -3.17
C PRO A 70 -4.53 -5.84 -2.94
N LYS A 71 -3.59 -6.47 -2.22
CA LYS A 71 -3.61 -7.90 -1.88
C LYS A 71 -4.76 -8.31 -0.96
N GLU A 72 -5.33 -7.36 -0.23
CA GLU A 72 -6.47 -7.61 0.66
C GLU A 72 -7.79 -7.43 -0.07
N VAL A 73 -7.81 -6.68 -1.19
CA VAL A 73 -9.01 -6.41 -1.98
C VAL A 73 -9.14 -7.39 -3.14
N TYR A 74 -8.03 -7.73 -3.80
CA TYR A 74 -8.01 -8.60 -4.97
C TYR A 74 -7.28 -9.91 -4.70
N GLN A 75 -7.68 -10.96 -5.40
CA GLN A 75 -7.04 -12.28 -5.37
C GLN A 75 -5.78 -12.31 -6.25
N THR A 76 -5.80 -11.56 -7.35
CA THR A 76 -4.72 -11.49 -8.35
C THR A 76 -4.35 -10.03 -8.65
N PRO A 77 -3.12 -9.74 -9.10
CA PRO A 77 -2.72 -8.39 -9.47
C PRO A 77 -3.49 -7.92 -10.70
N MET A 78 -4.12 -6.75 -10.61
CA MET A 78 -4.94 -6.19 -11.69
C MET A 78 -4.12 -5.45 -12.74
N THR A 79 -2.95 -4.96 -12.36
CA THR A 79 -2.03 -4.24 -13.23
C THR A 79 -0.62 -4.79 -13.05
N THR A 80 0.21 -4.66 -14.08
CA THR A 80 1.63 -5.06 -14.04
C THR A 80 2.40 -4.34 -12.91
N SER A 81 2.02 -3.11 -12.60
CA SER A 81 2.59 -2.37 -11.47
C SER A 81 2.27 -2.97 -10.10
N GLN A 82 1.17 -3.71 -9.95
CA GLN A 82 0.84 -4.41 -8.71
C GLN A 82 1.64 -5.71 -8.55
N GLU A 83 2.08 -6.32 -9.65
CA GLU A 83 2.81 -7.59 -9.66
C GLU A 83 4.12 -7.51 -8.86
N TYR A 84 4.87 -6.41 -9.01
CA TYR A 84 6.18 -6.22 -8.36
C TYR A 84 6.13 -6.38 -6.83
N GLY A 85 5.05 -5.92 -6.19
CA GLY A 85 4.85 -6.03 -4.74
C GLY A 85 3.86 -7.10 -4.30
N TRP A 86 3.33 -7.89 -5.23
CA TRP A 86 2.25 -8.85 -4.93
C TRP A 86 2.74 -10.03 -4.09
N HIS A 87 3.95 -10.48 -4.42
CA HIS A 87 4.62 -11.63 -3.81
C HIS A 87 5.52 -11.25 -2.62
N ASP A 88 5.41 -10.03 -2.12
CA ASP A 88 6.11 -9.65 -0.90
C ASP A 88 5.49 -10.44 0.26
N ASN A 89 6.20 -11.48 0.66
CA ASN A 89 5.87 -12.30 1.82
C ASN A 89 6.56 -11.60 3.00
N ASN A 90 5.79 -11.15 3.99
CA ASN A 90 6.33 -10.59 5.24
C ASN A 90 7.21 -11.59 6.01
N GLU A 91 7.21 -12.84 5.58
CA GLU A 91 8.06 -13.89 6.10
C GLU A 91 9.47 -13.75 5.52
N LYS A 92 10.47 -13.71 6.40
CA LYS A 92 11.86 -13.69 5.98
C LYS A 92 12.18 -15.04 5.34
N GLU A 93 12.28 -15.04 4.03
CA GLU A 93 12.78 -16.17 3.24
C GLU A 93 14.03 -16.78 3.89
N PRO A 94 14.18 -18.11 3.90
CA PRO A 94 15.24 -18.79 4.65
C PRO A 94 16.64 -18.34 4.24
N TRP A 95 16.84 -18.03 2.95
CA TRP A 95 18.11 -17.50 2.44
C TRP A 95 18.45 -16.08 2.96
N MET A 96 17.47 -15.32 3.45
CA MET A 96 17.68 -14.01 4.06
C MET A 96 18.11 -14.08 5.52
N GLN A 97 17.99 -15.22 6.18
CA GLN A 97 18.21 -15.37 7.64
C GLN A 97 19.69 -15.49 8.04
N SER A 98 20.61 -15.47 7.08
CA SER A 98 22.06 -15.46 7.35
C SER A 98 22.51 -14.19 8.10
N LYS A 99 23.56 -14.29 8.92
CA LYS A 99 24.17 -13.14 9.61
C LYS A 99 24.74 -12.15 8.59
N ARG A 100 24.10 -10.99 8.44
CA ARG A 100 24.60 -9.89 7.60
C ARG A 100 25.44 -8.93 8.43
N HIS A 101 26.61 -8.55 7.91
CA HIS A 101 27.46 -7.53 8.50
C HIS A 101 27.29 -6.25 7.67
N VAL A 102 26.29 -5.44 8.03
CA VAL A 102 26.02 -4.18 7.34
C VAL A 102 27.08 -3.17 7.74
N HIS A 103 27.48 -2.30 6.81
CA HIS A 103 28.32 -1.16 7.14
C HIS A 103 27.55 -0.20 8.07
N VAL A 104 27.97 -0.12 9.33
CA VAL A 104 27.43 0.82 10.31
C VAL A 104 28.51 1.85 10.63
N ASN A 105 28.17 3.13 10.47
CA ASN A 105 29.11 4.21 10.79
C ASN A 105 29.44 4.19 12.29
N SER A 106 30.73 4.15 12.61
CA SER A 106 31.22 4.26 13.98
C SER A 106 30.89 5.65 14.58
N GLU A 107 30.90 5.76 15.91
CA GLU A 107 30.74 7.05 16.59
C GLU A 107 31.83 8.05 16.16
N MET A 108 33.06 7.59 15.92
CA MET A 108 34.12 8.44 15.37
C MET A 108 33.78 8.96 13.97
N THR A 109 33.27 8.09 13.09
CA THR A 109 32.86 8.49 11.73
C THR A 109 31.69 9.49 11.77
N LYS A 110 30.72 9.30 12.68
CA LYS A 110 29.63 10.26 12.89
C LYS A 110 30.15 11.60 13.42
N PHE A 111 31.05 11.57 14.40
CA PHE A 111 31.69 12.75 14.97
C PHE A 111 32.44 13.55 13.90
N VAL A 112 33.32 12.90 13.14
CA VAL A 112 34.06 13.53 12.04
C VAL A 112 33.12 14.16 11.03
N LYS A 113 32.04 13.46 10.66
CA LYS A 113 31.03 14.01 9.75
C LYS A 113 30.34 15.25 10.32
N SER A 114 30.03 15.26 11.61
CA SER A 114 29.45 16.43 12.28
C SER A 114 30.43 17.61 12.34
N MET A 115 31.71 17.34 12.61
CA MET A 115 32.73 18.37 12.77
C MET A 115 33.19 18.95 11.43
N ALA A 116 33.22 18.14 10.37
CA ALA A 116 33.47 18.61 9.00
C ALA A 116 32.37 19.56 8.48
N LEU A 117 31.15 19.49 9.03
CA LEU A 117 30.06 20.41 8.68
C LEU A 117 30.15 21.74 9.44
N THR A 118 30.68 21.73 10.67
CA THR A 118 30.75 22.91 11.53
C THR A 118 32.09 23.65 11.43
N ASN A 119 33.18 22.92 11.18
CA ASN A 119 34.53 23.45 11.10
C ASN A 119 35.18 23.04 9.77
N ARG A 120 35.49 24.04 8.94
CA ARG A 120 36.10 23.83 7.62
C ARG A 120 37.56 23.37 7.68
N ASP A 121 38.24 23.67 8.79
CA ASP A 121 39.65 23.37 8.99
C ASP A 121 39.85 22.06 9.78
N PHE A 122 38.76 21.35 10.09
CA PHE A 122 38.82 20.05 10.75
C PHE A 122 39.16 18.94 9.75
N SER A 123 40.31 18.29 9.93
CA SER A 123 40.64 17.02 9.27
C SER A 123 40.91 15.94 10.31
N LEU A 124 40.50 14.71 9.99
CA LEU A 124 41.01 13.53 10.67
C LEU A 124 42.17 13.04 9.81
N TYR A 125 43.40 13.25 10.32
CA TYR A 125 44.70 13.22 9.63
C TYR A 125 45.07 14.49 8.87
#